data_AF-A0A7R9MIG8-F1
#
_entry.id   AF-A0A7R9MIG8-F1
#
_cell.length_a   1.000
_cell.length_b   1.000
_cell.length_c   1.000
_cell.angle_alpha   90.00
_cell.angle_beta   90.00
_cell.angle_gamma   90.00
#
_symmetry.space_group_name_H-M   'P 1'
#
loop_
_entity.id
_entity.type
_entity.pdbx_description
1 polymer ?
#
loop_
_entity_poly.entity_id
_entity_poly.type
_entity_poly.pdbx_seq_one_letter_code
_entity_poly.pdbx_strand_id
1 'polypeptide(L)'
;HYKADHKGPVPVDHQRVLDKASKDLAAFKKSPYTEADCKTKAAFSAKATQLTTAITGAQQQMDTIMAQKDKIPAQFQTALTKLQTDLKTFKTNKESLNSKVQSGKIDLPAACQQALAMVEQLKKDLQAVLPAAG
;
A
#
# COMPACT_ATOMS: atom_id res chain seq x y z
N HIS A 1 36.73 21.01 -29.16
CA HIS A 1 36.38 21.35 -27.76
C HIS A 1 35.05 20.69 -27.41
N TYR A 2 35.09 19.50 -26.81
CA TYR A 2 33.88 18.82 -26.32
C TYR A 2 33.46 19.48 -25.00
N LYS A 3 32.27 20.09 -24.96
CA LYS A 3 31.59 20.37 -23.69
C LYS A 3 30.64 19.21 -23.46
N ALA A 4 31.01 18.34 -22.53
CA ALA A 4 30.15 17.27 -22.06
C ALA A 4 28.96 17.92 -21.32
N ASP A 5 27.76 17.75 -21.87
CA ASP A 5 26.51 17.96 -21.16
C ASP A 5 26.46 16.99 -20.00
N HIS A 6 26.92 17.44 -18.83
CA HIS A 6 26.71 16.77 -17.56
C HIS A 6 25.22 16.80 -17.24
N LYS A 7 24.44 15.88 -17.84
CA LYS A 7 23.19 15.40 -17.26
C LYS A 7 23.56 14.61 -16.00
N GLY A 8 23.91 15.32 -14.94
CA GLY A 8 23.99 14.75 -13.60
C GLY A 8 22.65 14.07 -13.29
N PRO A 9 22.64 12.98 -12.51
CA PRO A 9 21.41 12.31 -12.15
C PRO A 9 20.44 13.35 -11.59
N VAL A 10 19.28 13.52 -12.23
CA VAL A 10 18.23 14.43 -11.77
C VAL A 10 18.05 14.15 -10.28
N PRO A 11 18.24 15.14 -9.39
CA PRO A 11 18.07 14.91 -7.97
C PRO A 11 16.66 14.36 -7.79
N VAL A 12 16.59 13.13 -7.28
CA VAL A 12 15.31 12.50 -7.00
C VAL A 12 14.77 13.28 -5.83
N ASP A 13 13.90 14.22 -6.15
CA ASP A 13 13.30 15.12 -5.19
C ASP A 13 12.45 14.28 -4.21
N HIS A 14 12.84 14.27 -2.93
CA HIS A 14 12.15 13.50 -1.89
C HIS A 14 10.67 13.85 -1.83
N GLN A 15 10.33 15.10 -2.14
CA GLN A 15 8.96 15.55 -2.28
C GLN A 15 8.28 14.75 -3.37
N ARG A 16 8.84 14.67 -4.58
CA ARG A 16 8.25 13.90 -5.71
C ARG A 16 8.04 12.42 -5.38
N VAL A 17 8.96 11.83 -4.62
CA VAL A 17 8.86 10.44 -4.17
C VAL A 17 7.73 10.25 -3.15
N LEU A 18 7.66 11.13 -2.16
CA LEU A 18 6.59 11.15 -1.16
C LEU A 18 5.23 11.50 -1.81
N ASP A 19 5.20 12.38 -2.81
CA ASP A 19 4.01 12.80 -3.55
C ASP A 19 3.45 11.66 -4.41
N LYS A 20 4.33 10.88 -5.04
CA LYS A 20 3.94 9.68 -5.80
C LYS A 20 3.39 8.61 -4.86
N ALA A 21 4.10 8.31 -3.77
CA ALA A 21 3.59 7.42 -2.74
C ALA A 21 2.22 7.89 -2.24
N SER A 22 2.07 9.19 -1.97
CA SER A 22 0.83 9.83 -1.53
C SER A 22 -0.31 9.65 -2.51
N LYS A 23 -0.09 9.85 -3.81
CA LYS A 23 -1.11 9.72 -4.85
C LYS A 23 -1.57 8.27 -5.02
N ASP A 24 -0.63 7.34 -5.06
CA ASP A 24 -0.94 5.91 -5.18
C ASP A 24 -1.61 5.38 -3.89
N LEU A 25 -1.23 5.89 -2.72
CA LEU A 25 -1.92 5.68 -1.44
C LEU A 25 -3.31 6.33 -1.38
N ALA A 26 -3.50 7.52 -1.96
CA ALA A 26 -4.78 8.19 -2.01
C ALA A 26 -5.77 7.42 -2.90
N ALA A 27 -5.28 6.76 -3.95
CA ALA A 27 -6.06 5.81 -4.73
C ALA A 27 -6.49 4.60 -3.87
N PHE A 28 -5.63 4.11 -2.97
CA PHE A 28 -6.01 3.09 -1.98
C PHE A 28 -7.06 3.61 -0.97
N LYS A 29 -6.92 4.85 -0.49
CA LYS A 29 -7.89 5.47 0.44
C LYS A 29 -9.29 5.58 -0.19
N LYS A 30 -9.34 5.81 -1.50
CA LYS A 30 -10.57 5.79 -2.32
C LYS A 30 -11.05 4.39 -2.67
N SER A 31 -10.25 3.35 -2.43
CA SER A 31 -10.64 1.98 -2.75
C SER A 31 -11.80 1.54 -1.84
N PRO A 32 -12.97 1.20 -2.41
CA PRO A 32 -14.20 0.97 -1.68
C PRO A 32 -14.24 -0.49 -1.24
N TYR A 33 -13.38 -0.90 -0.31
CA TYR A 33 -13.65 -2.14 0.41
C TYR A 33 -14.67 -1.80 1.50
N THR A 34 -15.92 -2.16 1.25
CA THR A 34 -17.06 -1.86 2.13
C THR A 34 -17.73 -3.15 2.56
N GLU A 35 -18.54 -3.12 3.63
CA GLU A 35 -19.34 -4.28 4.03
C GLU A 35 -20.25 -4.81 2.90
N ALA A 36 -20.65 -3.94 1.95
CA ALA A 36 -21.45 -4.34 0.81
C ALA A 36 -20.73 -5.31 -0.14
N ASP A 37 -19.39 -5.29 -0.16
CA ASP A 37 -18.55 -6.17 -0.97
C ASP A 37 -18.44 -7.59 -0.39
N CYS A 38 -18.94 -7.78 0.82
CA CYS A 38 -18.89 -9.05 1.55
C CYS A 38 -20.21 -9.82 1.54
N LYS A 39 -21.11 -9.48 0.62
CA LYS A 39 -22.39 -10.17 0.45
C LYS A 39 -22.24 -11.57 -0.15
N THR A 40 -21.23 -11.80 -0.98
CA THR A 40 -20.98 -13.10 -1.61
C THR A 40 -19.49 -13.45 -1.63
N LYS A 41 -19.17 -14.76 -1.61
CA LYS A 41 -17.78 -15.24 -1.73
C LYS A 41 -17.11 -14.75 -3.02
N ALA A 42 -17.88 -14.64 -4.10
CA ALA A 42 -17.41 -14.14 -5.40
C ALA A 42 -17.05 -12.65 -5.34
N ALA A 43 -17.93 -11.81 -4.76
CA ALA A 43 -17.66 -10.38 -4.60
C ALA A 43 -16.44 -10.13 -3.70
N PHE A 44 -16.35 -10.85 -2.58
CA PHE A 44 -15.19 -10.81 -1.70
C PHE A 44 -13.92 -11.20 -2.44
N SER A 45 -13.91 -12.31 -3.19
CA SER A 45 -12.70 -12.76 -3.89
C SER A 45 -12.28 -11.82 -5.02
N ALA A 46 -13.25 -11.25 -5.77
CA ALA A 46 -12.99 -10.25 -6.79
C ALA A 46 -12.36 -8.97 -6.19
N LYS A 47 -12.93 -8.47 -5.10
CA LYS A 47 -12.41 -7.29 -4.40
C LYS A 47 -11.08 -7.55 -3.72
N ALA A 48 -10.92 -8.73 -3.13
CA ALA A 48 -9.64 -9.18 -2.59
C ALA A 48 -8.58 -9.19 -3.70
N THR A 49 -8.91 -9.59 -4.93
CA THR A 49 -7.98 -9.57 -6.08
C THR A 49 -7.61 -8.13 -6.46
N GLN A 50 -8.59 -7.23 -6.55
CA GLN A 50 -8.34 -5.80 -6.80
C GLN A 50 -7.42 -5.18 -5.73
N LEU A 51 -7.68 -5.50 -4.46
CA LEU A 51 -6.83 -5.12 -3.33
C LEU A 51 -5.41 -5.66 -3.47
N THR A 52 -5.23 -6.91 -3.87
CA THR A 52 -3.90 -7.49 -4.10
C THR A 52 -3.14 -6.75 -5.20
N THR A 53 -3.80 -6.41 -6.30
CA THR A 53 -3.17 -5.65 -7.39
C THR A 53 -2.74 -4.26 -6.90
N ALA A 54 -3.63 -3.55 -6.21
CA ALA A 54 -3.34 -2.22 -5.66
C ALA A 54 -2.17 -2.25 -4.65
N ILE A 55 -2.17 -3.24 -3.75
CA ILE A 55 -1.13 -3.39 -2.72
C ILE A 55 0.19 -3.84 -3.33
N THR A 56 0.17 -4.69 -4.35
CA THR A 56 1.39 -5.09 -5.07
C THR A 56 2.02 -3.89 -5.77
N GLY A 57 1.21 -3.04 -6.42
CA GLY A 57 1.68 -1.79 -7.01
C GLY A 57 2.26 -0.84 -5.95
N ALA A 58 1.52 -0.61 -4.86
CA ALA A 58 1.97 0.22 -3.74
C ALA A 58 3.26 -0.31 -3.11
N GLN A 59 3.41 -1.63 -2.99
CA GLN A 59 4.60 -2.25 -2.43
C GLN A 59 5.80 -2.18 -3.37
N GLN A 60 5.64 -2.43 -4.67
CA GLN A 60 6.73 -2.24 -5.63
C GLN A 60 7.23 -0.80 -5.65
N GLN A 61 6.31 0.15 -5.56
CA GLN A 61 6.67 1.55 -5.41
C GLN A 61 7.40 1.77 -4.10
N MET A 62 6.87 1.29 -2.97
CA MET A 62 7.53 1.44 -1.67
C MET A 62 8.93 0.82 -1.64
N ASP A 63 9.12 -0.34 -2.25
CA ASP A 63 10.44 -0.98 -2.40
C ASP A 63 11.39 -0.09 -3.22
N THR A 64 10.89 0.56 -4.29
CA THR A 64 11.67 1.52 -5.10
C THR A 64 12.04 2.77 -4.29
N ILE A 65 11.14 3.25 -3.43
CA ILE A 65 11.35 4.38 -2.53
C ILE A 65 12.39 4.04 -1.47
N MET A 66 12.25 2.87 -0.86
CA MET A 66 13.17 2.35 0.14
C MET A 66 14.56 2.02 -0.43
N ALA A 67 14.66 1.67 -1.70
CA ALA A 67 15.94 1.56 -2.41
C ALA A 67 16.67 2.91 -2.52
N GLN A 68 15.97 4.03 -2.30
CA GLN A 68 16.54 5.37 -2.23
C GLN A 68 16.41 5.98 -0.82
N LYS A 69 16.27 5.13 0.22
CA LYS A 69 16.07 5.59 1.61
C LYS A 69 17.12 6.58 2.08
N ASP A 70 18.37 6.48 1.58
CA ASP A 70 19.49 7.32 1.99
C ASP A 70 19.31 8.78 1.56
N LYS A 71 18.43 9.02 0.59
CA LYS A 71 18.07 10.35 0.16
C LYS A 71 16.86 10.89 0.97
N ILE A 72 16.00 10.01 1.45
CA ILE A 72 14.80 10.38 2.23
C ILE A 72 15.19 10.81 3.64
N PRO A 73 14.64 11.93 4.18
CA PRO A 73 14.91 12.34 5.56
C PRO A 73 14.59 11.24 6.57
N ALA A 74 15.45 11.05 7.57
CA ALA A 74 15.35 9.97 8.57
C ALA A 74 13.98 9.93 9.28
N GLN A 75 13.35 11.09 9.49
CA GLN A 75 12.01 11.21 10.07
C GLN A 75 10.92 10.47 9.26
N PHE A 76 11.08 10.35 7.94
CA PHE A 76 10.16 9.62 7.05
C PHE A 76 10.61 8.17 6.83
N GLN A 77 11.90 7.85 7.02
CA GLN A 77 12.41 6.48 6.83
C GLN A 77 11.70 5.48 7.77
N THR A 78 11.48 5.83 9.04
CA THR A 78 10.77 4.97 9.99
C THR A 78 9.33 4.73 9.56
N ALA A 79 8.63 5.78 9.14
CA ALA A 79 7.24 5.72 8.69
C ALA A 79 7.11 4.89 7.39
N LEU A 80 8.02 5.09 6.43
CA LEU A 80 8.07 4.32 5.19
C LEU A 80 8.43 2.85 5.42
N THR A 81 9.38 2.56 6.31
CA THR A 81 9.74 1.17 6.68
C THR A 81 8.58 0.46 7.35
N LYS A 82 7.88 1.16 8.25
CA LYS A 82 6.66 0.65 8.89
C LYS A 82 5.61 0.35 7.83
N LEU A 83 5.33 1.30 6.94
CA LEU A 83 4.35 1.12 5.88
C LEU A 83 4.72 0.00 4.90
N GLN A 84 5.99 -0.15 4.54
CA GLN A 84 6.47 -1.29 3.73
C GLN A 84 6.18 -2.63 4.42
N THR A 85 6.40 -2.69 5.74
CA THR A 85 6.13 -3.87 6.56
C THR A 85 4.63 -4.15 6.67
N ASP A 86 3.82 -3.11 6.85
CA ASP A 86 2.36 -3.21 6.91
C ASP A 86 1.77 -3.67 5.58
N LEU A 87 2.29 -3.17 4.44
CA LEU A 87 1.91 -3.63 3.10
C LEU A 87 2.25 -5.12 2.89
N LYS A 88 3.46 -5.55 3.28
CA LYS A 88 3.87 -6.97 3.24
C LYS A 88 2.96 -7.84 4.10
N THR A 89 2.72 -7.41 5.33
CA THR A 89 1.88 -8.13 6.29
C THR A 89 0.45 -8.22 5.78
N PHE A 90 -0.08 -7.13 5.23
CA PHE A 90 -1.40 -7.09 4.62
C PHE A 90 -1.50 -8.12 3.50
N LYS A 91 -0.54 -8.12 2.57
CA LYS A 91 -0.52 -9.05 1.44
C LYS A 91 -0.61 -10.50 1.91
N THR A 92 0.28 -10.90 2.82
CA THR A 92 0.31 -12.26 3.39
C THR A 92 -0.99 -12.62 4.10
N ASN A 93 -1.49 -11.73 4.97
CA ASN A 93 -2.70 -11.96 5.73
C ASN A 93 -3.93 -12.07 4.81
N LYS A 94 -4.00 -11.26 3.74
CA LYS A 94 -5.10 -11.30 2.77
C LYS A 94 -5.08 -12.55 1.91
N GLU A 95 -3.90 -13.03 1.49
CA GLU A 95 -3.75 -14.31 0.79
C GLU A 95 -4.21 -15.47 1.68
N SER A 96 -3.78 -15.46 2.94
CA SER A 96 -4.25 -16.42 3.96
C SER A 96 -5.77 -16.36 4.16
N LEU A 97 -6.32 -15.16 4.27
CA LEU A 97 -7.76 -14.92 4.44
C LEU A 97 -8.57 -15.43 3.24
N ASN A 98 -8.14 -15.13 2.01
CA ASN A 98 -8.80 -15.61 0.79
C ASN A 98 -8.76 -17.15 0.71
N SER A 99 -7.63 -17.77 1.05
CA SER A 99 -7.51 -19.23 1.15
C SER A 99 -8.43 -19.81 2.22
N LYS A 100 -8.56 -19.17 3.39
CA LYS A 100 -9.49 -19.60 4.44
C LYS A 100 -10.94 -19.50 3.99
N VAL A 101 -11.33 -18.44 3.27
CA VAL A 101 -12.70 -18.27 2.74
C VAL A 101 -13.02 -19.34 1.68
N GLN A 102 -12.07 -19.61 0.77
CA GLN A 102 -12.24 -20.63 -0.27
C GLN A 102 -12.31 -22.04 0.31
N SER A 103 -11.49 -22.35 1.31
CA SER A 103 -11.51 -23.64 2.03
C SER A 103 -12.65 -23.76 3.05
N GLY A 104 -13.46 -22.72 3.24
CA GLY A 104 -14.55 -22.73 4.23
C GLY A 104 -14.08 -22.74 5.69
N LYS A 105 -12.80 -22.46 5.96
CA LYS A 105 -12.21 -22.39 7.30
C LYS A 105 -12.57 -21.11 8.07
N ILE A 106 -13.20 -20.16 7.40
CA ILE A 106 -13.72 -18.93 7.99
C ILE A 106 -15.01 -18.54 7.26
N ASP A 107 -15.98 -18.04 8.00
CA ASP A 107 -17.20 -17.48 7.43
C ASP A 107 -16.92 -16.17 6.69
N LEU A 108 -17.70 -15.92 5.64
CA LEU A 108 -17.57 -14.72 4.81
C LEU A 108 -17.66 -13.41 5.62
N PRO A 109 -18.57 -13.26 6.62
CA PRO A 109 -18.65 -12.05 7.43
C PRO A 109 -17.42 -11.85 8.32
N ALA A 110 -16.89 -12.93 8.92
CA ALA A 110 -15.69 -12.86 9.75
C ALA A 110 -14.46 -12.51 8.92
N ALA A 111 -14.33 -13.11 7.73
CA ALA A 111 -13.28 -12.74 6.78
C ALA A 111 -13.43 -11.28 6.32
N CYS A 112 -14.65 -10.83 6.07
CA CYS A 112 -14.90 -9.45 5.71
C CYS A 112 -14.43 -8.46 6.78
N GLN A 113 -14.81 -8.68 8.03
CA GLN A 113 -14.40 -7.83 9.15
C GLN A 113 -12.89 -7.78 9.29
N GLN A 114 -12.20 -8.92 9.15
CA GLN A 114 -10.74 -8.94 9.17
C GLN A 114 -10.14 -8.13 8.02
N ALA A 115 -10.64 -8.29 6.79
CA ALA A 115 -10.18 -7.51 5.65
C ALA A 115 -10.42 -6.00 5.84
N LEU A 116 -11.59 -5.61 6.35
CA LEU A 116 -11.92 -4.21 6.65
C LEU A 116 -10.98 -3.62 7.70
N ALA A 117 -10.77 -4.32 8.82
CA ALA A 117 -9.87 -3.89 9.88
C ALA A 117 -8.43 -3.70 9.36
N MET A 118 -7.96 -4.61 8.50
CA MET A 118 -6.65 -4.48 7.88
C MET A 118 -6.57 -3.27 6.94
N VAL A 119 -7.62 -2.99 6.17
CA VAL A 119 -7.67 -1.85 5.25
C VAL A 119 -7.68 -0.53 6.03
N GLU A 120 -8.45 -0.48 7.12
CA GLU A 120 -8.46 0.67 8.03
C GLU A 120 -7.12 0.90 8.70
N GLN A 121 -6.48 -0.17 9.18
CA GLN A 121 -5.16 -0.07 9.79
C GLN A 121 -4.14 0.46 8.78
N LEU A 122 -4.11 -0.10 7.57
CA LEU A 122 -3.25 0.39 6.51
C LEU A 122 -3.51 1.88 6.25
N LYS A 123 -4.79 2.31 6.13
CA LYS A 123 -5.16 3.73 5.96
C LYS A 123 -4.63 4.63 7.08
N LYS A 124 -4.63 4.18 8.33
CA LYS A 124 -4.05 4.94 9.46
C LYS A 124 -2.54 5.06 9.32
N ASP A 125 -1.88 3.96 8.96
CA ASP A 125 -0.44 3.94 8.75
C ASP A 125 -0.03 4.84 7.57
N LEU A 126 -0.82 4.83 6.48
CA LEU A 126 -0.70 5.78 5.37
C LEU A 126 -0.75 7.23 5.85
N GLN A 127 -1.71 7.56 6.72
CA GLN A 127 -1.90 8.92 7.23
C GLN A 127 -0.78 9.37 8.17
N ALA A 128 -0.05 8.44 8.77
CA ALA A 128 1.13 8.75 9.57
C ALA A 128 2.36 9.05 8.68
N VAL A 129 2.46 8.43 7.49
CA VAL A 129 3.56 8.68 6.54
C VAL A 129 3.32 9.92 5.69
N LEU A 130 2.07 10.22 5.37
CA LEU A 130 1.67 11.41 4.65
C LEU A 130 1.41 12.52 5.69
N PRO A 131 2.35 13.44 5.94
CA PRO A 131 2.00 14.63 6.71
C PRO A 131 0.77 15.23 6.03
N ALA A 132 -0.24 15.59 6.82
CA ALA A 132 -1.43 16.25 6.30
C ALA A 132 -0.96 17.30 5.31
N ALA A 133 -1.31 17.13 4.03
CA ALA A 133 -1.05 18.14 3.02
C ALA A 133 -1.82 19.37 3.48
N GLY A 134 -1.11 20.25 4.19
CA GLY A 134 -1.53 21.60 4.52
C GLY A 134 -1.23 22.49 3.32
#